data_AF-A0A6C8GED1-F1
#
_entry.id   AF-A0A6C8GED1-F1
#
_cell.length_a   1.000
_cell.length_b   1.000
_cell.length_c   1.000
_cell.angle_alpha   90.00
_cell.angle_beta   90.00
_cell.angle_gamma   90.00
#
_symmetry.space_group_name_H-M   'P 1'
#
loop_
_entity.id
_entity.type
_entity.pdbx_description
1 polymer ?
#
loop_
_entity_poly.entity_id
_entity_poly.type
_entity_poly.pdbx_seq_one_letter_code
_entity_poly.pdbx_strand_id
1 'polypeptide(L)'
;MSEAMEKNRRSLLRTAGRTWLTILMVSALLIGTSGSILWWQGQQITDNYTHLRQQEDTLAKMTARTWGVRYQESSDGRRFLILPPGMQTEAIPYDGTTWIRLKQE
;
A
#
# COMPACT_ATOMS: atom_id res chain seq x y z
N MET A 1 24.61 35.44 55.03
CA MET A 1 24.91 35.31 53.57
C MET A 1 24.80 33.89 53.03
N SER A 2 25.08 32.83 53.81
CA SER A 2 24.99 31.43 53.35
C SER A 2 23.56 30.94 53.04
N GLU A 3 22.57 31.34 53.83
CA GLU A 3 21.19 30.82 53.72
C GLU A 3 20.47 31.23 52.41
N ALA A 4 20.70 32.45 51.93
CA ALA A 4 20.14 32.92 50.66
C ALA A 4 20.77 32.20 49.45
N MET A 5 22.07 31.89 49.54
CA MET A 5 22.80 31.16 48.52
C MET A 5 22.38 29.68 48.46
N GLU A 6 22.10 29.07 49.61
CA GLU A 6 21.59 27.69 49.67
C GLU A 6 20.14 27.59 49.18
N LYS A 7 19.27 28.55 49.52
CA LYS A 7 17.91 28.65 48.97
C LYS A 7 17.93 28.83 47.45
N ASN A 8 18.82 29.67 46.93
CA ASN A 8 18.96 29.85 45.48
C ASN A 8 19.46 28.57 44.79
N ARG A 9 20.47 27.88 45.36
CA ARG A 9 20.96 26.59 44.84
C ARG A 9 19.87 25.52 44.79
N ARG A 10 19.05 25.38 45.84
CA ARG A 10 17.92 24.43 45.86
C ARG A 10 16.84 24.81 44.84
N SER A 11 16.58 26.09 44.66
CA SER A 11 15.65 26.59 43.64
C SER A 11 16.12 26.25 42.23
N LEU A 12 17.39 26.52 41.92
CA LEU A 12 18.00 26.21 40.63
C LEU A 12 18.01 24.70 40.35
N LEU A 13 18.31 23.86 41.34
CA LEU A 13 18.26 22.40 41.20
C LEU A 13 16.84 21.90 40.92
N ARG A 14 15.82 22.47 41.57
CA ARG A 14 14.41 22.13 41.30
C ARG A 14 14.00 22.55 39.89
N THR A 15 14.39 23.73 39.44
CA THR A 15 14.07 24.23 38.09
C THR A 15 14.78 23.39 37.03
N ALA A 16 16.08 23.10 37.20
CA ALA A 16 16.83 22.23 36.30
C ALA A 16 16.20 20.83 36.23
N GLY A 17 15.86 20.23 37.38
CA GLY A 17 15.18 18.93 37.43
C GLY A 17 13.83 18.94 36.71
N ARG A 18 13.04 20.00 36.88
CA ARG A 18 11.75 20.16 36.19
C ARG A 18 11.92 20.29 34.68
N THR A 19 12.91 21.05 34.20
CA THR A 19 13.18 21.20 32.76
C THR A 19 13.60 19.86 32.14
N TRP A 20 14.52 19.14 32.76
CA TRP A 20 14.94 17.82 32.28
C TRP A 20 13.80 16.81 32.28
N LEU A 21 12.94 16.82 33.31
CA LEU A 21 11.77 15.95 33.36
C LEU A 21 10.78 16.26 32.23
N THR A 22 10.52 17.53 31.94
CA THR A 22 9.67 17.93 30.81
C THR A 22 10.27 17.50 29.48
N ILE A 23 11.58 17.67 29.29
CA ILE A 23 12.27 17.22 28.06
C ILE A 23 12.09 15.72 27.88
N LEU A 24 12.37 14.92 28.92
CA LEU A 24 12.20 13.47 28.87
C LEU A 24 10.75 13.07 28.56
N MET A 25 9.78 13.75 29.16
CA MET A 25 8.36 13.47 28.94
C MET A 25 7.94 13.78 27.50
N VAL A 26 8.35 14.92 26.95
CA VAL A 26 8.05 15.30 25.56
C VAL A 26 8.77 14.37 24.59
N SER A 27 10.04 14.05 24.81
CA SER A 27 10.79 13.12 23.98
C SER A 27 10.15 11.72 23.99
N ALA A 28 9.76 11.21 25.16
CA ALA A 28 9.07 9.93 25.27
C ALA A 28 7.71 9.95 24.55
N LEU A 29 6.96 11.04 24.66
CA LEU A 29 5.69 11.20 23.96
C LEU A 29 5.88 11.21 22.44
N LEU A 30 6.88 11.93 21.94
CA LEU A 30 7.19 12.00 20.51
C LEU A 30 7.63 10.64 19.98
N ILE A 31 8.54 9.95 20.68
CA ILE A 31 9.01 8.61 20.28
C ILE A 31 7.84 7.62 20.30
N GLY A 32 7.01 7.64 21.35
CA GLY A 32 5.84 6.77 21.45
C GLY A 32 4.85 7.01 20.31
N THR A 33 4.54 8.28 20.02
CA THR A 33 3.58 8.64 18.96
C THR A 33 4.13 8.27 17.58
N SER A 34 5.36 8.68 17.26
CA SER A 34 5.99 8.39 15.97
C SER A 34 6.24 6.89 15.78
N GLY A 35 6.73 6.20 16.81
CA GLY A 35 6.95 4.75 16.78
C GLY A 35 5.66 3.97 16.55
N SER A 36 4.57 4.37 17.21
CA SER A 36 3.26 3.74 17.02
C SER A 36 2.72 3.93 15.61
N ILE A 37 2.87 5.13 15.04
CA ILE A 37 2.48 5.42 13.65
C ILE A 37 3.31 4.58 12.67
N LEU A 38 4.64 4.50 12.87
CA LEU A 38 5.51 3.73 11.99
C LEU A 38 5.19 2.23 12.05
N TRP A 39 4.92 1.71 13.24
CA TRP A 39 4.48 0.33 13.42
C TRP A 39 3.17 0.06 12.67
N TRP A 40 2.17 0.93 12.85
CA TRP A 40 0.88 0.79 12.19
C TRP A 40 1.00 0.87 10.65
N GLN A 41 1.80 1.81 10.13
CA GLN A 41 2.09 1.90 8.70
C GLN A 41 2.80 0.64 8.19
N GLY A 42 3.74 0.08 8.96
CA GLY A 42 4.42 -1.16 8.60
C GLY A 42 3.46 -2.35 8.50
N GLN A 43 2.49 -2.46 9.41
CA GLN A 43 1.44 -3.48 9.33
C GLN A 43 0.58 -3.28 8.07
N GLN A 44 0.12 -2.06 7.81
CA GLN A 44 -0.68 -1.75 6.61
C GLN A 44 0.07 -2.08 5.31
N ILE A 45 1.37 -1.79 5.23
CA ILE A 45 2.19 -2.14 4.05
C ILE A 45 2.29 -3.65 3.87
N THR A 46 2.48 -4.39 4.96
CA THR A 46 2.58 -5.85 4.93
C THR A 46 1.27 -6.47 4.45
N ASP A 47 0.14 -6.05 5.02
CA ASP A 47 -1.18 -6.52 4.63
C ASP A 47 -1.46 -6.20 3.15
N ASN A 48 -1.21 -4.96 2.74
CA ASN A 48 -1.36 -4.53 1.35
C ASN A 48 -0.49 -5.35 0.39
N TYR A 49 0.76 -5.65 0.78
CA TYR A 49 1.66 -6.48 -0.02
C TYR A 49 1.09 -7.90 -0.20
N THR A 50 0.57 -8.51 0.86
CA THR A 50 -0.05 -9.83 0.75
C THR A 50 -1.30 -9.82 -0.15
N HIS A 51 -2.12 -8.77 -0.05
CA HIS A 51 -3.31 -8.60 -0.88
C HIS A 51 -2.95 -8.41 -2.35
N LEU A 52 -1.94 -7.56 -2.64
CA LEU A 52 -1.44 -7.37 -4.00
C LEU A 52 -0.89 -8.69 -4.57
N ARG A 53 -0.15 -9.45 -3.78
CA ARG A 53 0.36 -10.75 -4.21
C ARG A 53 -0.75 -11.73 -4.57
N GLN A 54 -1.81 -11.78 -3.76
CA GLN A 54 -2.98 -12.61 -4.05
C GLN A 54 -3.75 -12.15 -5.30
N GLN A 55 -3.84 -10.83 -5.52
CA GLN A 55 -4.44 -10.27 -6.73
C GLN A 55 -3.61 -10.60 -7.97
N GLU A 56 -2.28 -10.46 -7.90
CA GLU A 56 -1.36 -10.85 -8.98
C GLU A 56 -1.53 -12.33 -9.33
N ASP A 57 -1.54 -13.23 -8.34
CA ASP A 57 -1.72 -14.66 -8.58
C ASP A 57 -3.09 -14.97 -9.18
N THR A 58 -4.13 -14.27 -8.73
CA THR A 58 -5.49 -14.39 -9.27
C THR A 58 -5.55 -13.89 -10.71
N LEU A 59 -4.95 -12.75 -11.01
CA LEU A 59 -4.85 -12.19 -12.35
C LEU A 59 -4.04 -13.10 -13.27
N ALA A 60 -2.92 -13.66 -12.80
CA ALA A 60 -2.13 -14.61 -13.57
C ALA A 60 -2.94 -15.87 -13.90
N LYS A 61 -3.70 -16.39 -12.93
CA LYS A 61 -4.59 -17.55 -13.14
C LYS A 61 -5.75 -17.23 -14.09
N MET A 62 -6.34 -16.04 -14.01
CA MET A 62 -7.40 -15.61 -14.93
C MET A 62 -6.85 -15.41 -16.34
N THR A 63 -5.72 -14.71 -16.48
CA THR A 63 -4.99 -14.53 -17.74
C THR A 63 -4.65 -15.87 -18.37
N ALA A 64 -4.18 -16.85 -17.60
CA ALA A 64 -3.91 -18.20 -18.10
C ALA A 64 -5.18 -18.91 -18.61
N ARG A 65 -6.33 -18.68 -17.96
CA ARG A 65 -7.64 -19.25 -18.36
C ARG A 65 -8.26 -18.54 -19.57
N THR A 66 -8.06 -17.23 -19.72
CA THR A 66 -8.62 -16.44 -20.82
C THR A 66 -7.61 -16.18 -21.94
N TRP A 67 -6.42 -16.80 -21.85
CA TRP A 67 -5.28 -16.53 -22.72
C TRP A 67 -4.94 -15.04 -22.86
N GLY A 68 -5.20 -14.24 -21.82
CA GLY A 68 -4.97 -12.79 -21.82
C GLY A 68 -5.98 -11.95 -22.60
N VAL A 69 -7.05 -12.56 -23.14
CA VAL A 69 -8.14 -11.84 -23.79
C VAL A 69 -8.98 -11.11 -22.75
N ARG A 70 -9.26 -9.83 -22.99
CA ARG A 70 -10.09 -8.97 -22.14
C ARG A 70 -11.33 -8.51 -22.88
N TYR A 71 -12.46 -8.43 -22.20
CA TYR A 71 -13.68 -7.86 -22.73
C TYR A 71 -13.82 -6.41 -22.24
N GLN A 72 -14.11 -5.47 -23.15
CA GLN A 72 -14.38 -4.08 -22.83
C GLN A 72 -15.61 -3.57 -23.57
N GLU A 73 -16.48 -2.87 -22.86
CA GLU A 73 -17.62 -2.16 -23.43
C GLU A 73 -17.27 -0.67 -23.49
N SER A 74 -17.38 -0.08 -24.68
CA SER A 74 -17.20 1.34 -24.89
C SER A 74 -18.41 2.12 -24.37
N SER A 75 -18.21 3.39 -24.02
CA SER A 75 -19.28 4.33 -23.65
C SER A 75 -20.40 4.41 -24.71
N ASP A 76 -20.07 4.10 -25.96
CA ASP A 76 -21.00 4.10 -27.09
C ASP A 76 -21.80 2.78 -27.23
N GLY A 77 -21.70 1.85 -26.26
CA GLY A 77 -22.39 0.56 -26.27
C GLY A 77 -21.76 -0.52 -27.17
N ARG A 78 -20.63 -0.20 -27.82
CA ARG A 78 -19.87 -1.18 -28.63
C ARG A 78 -19.03 -2.08 -27.73
N ARG A 79 -19.03 -3.37 -28.03
CA ARG A 79 -18.35 -4.42 -27.25
C ARG A 79 -17.13 -4.91 -28.01
N PHE A 80 -15.98 -4.98 -27.33
CA PHE A 80 -14.71 -5.35 -27.92
C PHE A 80 -14.03 -6.46 -27.12
N LEU A 81 -13.39 -7.38 -27.84
CA LEU A 81 -12.43 -8.32 -27.28
C LEU A 81 -11.02 -7.78 -27.58
N ILE A 82 -10.27 -7.49 -26.52
CA ILE A 82 -8.92 -6.97 -26.58
C ILE A 82 -7.97 -8.15 -26.47
N LEU A 83 -7.16 -8.31 -27.51
CA LEU A 83 -6.16 -9.36 -27.61
C LEU A 83 -4.86 -8.92 -26.92
N PRO A 84 -4.12 -9.84 -26.29
CA PRO A 84 -2.77 -9.55 -25.85
C PRO A 84 -1.85 -9.30 -27.05
N PRO A 85 -0.74 -8.56 -26.89
CA PRO A 85 0.21 -8.30 -27.96
C PRO A 85 0.74 -9.59 -28.58
N GLY A 86 0.87 -9.63 -29.91
CA GLY A 86 1.36 -10.82 -30.64
C GLY A 86 0.33 -11.94 -30.85
N MET A 87 -0.92 -11.74 -30.43
CA MET A 87 -2.04 -12.61 -30.84
C MET A 87 -2.75 -12.07 -32.08
N GLN A 88 -3.01 -12.98 -33.02
CA GLN A 88 -3.88 -12.76 -34.17
C GLN A 88 -5.20 -13.52 -34.02
N THR A 89 -6.24 -12.99 -34.64
CA THR A 89 -7.57 -13.61 -34.69
C THR A 89 -7.92 -14.07 -36.10
N GLU A 90 -8.49 -15.26 -36.17
CA GLU A 90 -9.07 -15.80 -37.40
C GLU A 90 -10.54 -16.13 -37.16
N ALA A 91 -11.43 -15.54 -37.95
CA ALA A 91 -12.86 -15.79 -37.88
C ALA A 91 -13.21 -17.01 -38.75
N ILE A 92 -13.71 -18.06 -38.12
CA ILE A 92 -14.07 -19.33 -38.76
C ILE A 92 -15.58 -19.52 -38.60
N PRO A 93 -16.35 -19.62 -39.70
CA PRO A 93 -17.76 -19.96 -39.60
C PRO A 93 -17.89 -21.42 -39.11
N TYR A 94 -18.64 -21.62 -38.05
CA TYR A 94 -18.91 -22.93 -37.47
C TYR A 94 -20.34 -23.00 -36.93
N ASP A 95 -21.13 -23.93 -37.46
CA ASP A 95 -22.49 -24.25 -36.99
C ASP A 95 -23.40 -23.02 -36.83
N GLY A 96 -23.47 -22.17 -37.87
CA GLY A 96 -24.29 -20.95 -37.86
C GLY A 96 -23.75 -19.82 -36.96
N THR A 97 -22.59 -19.99 -36.34
CA THR A 97 -21.90 -18.99 -35.53
C THR A 97 -20.50 -18.70 -36.08
N THR A 98 -19.90 -17.59 -35.67
CA THR A 98 -18.51 -17.26 -36.01
C THR A 98 -17.61 -17.54 -34.82
N TRP A 99 -16.74 -18.53 -34.95
CA TRP A 99 -15.73 -18.84 -33.95
C TRP A 99 -14.48 -18.01 -34.22
N ILE A 100 -13.90 -17.44 -33.17
CA ILE A 100 -12.65 -16.68 -33.28
C ILE A 100 -11.52 -17.56 -32.77
N ARG A 101 -10.65 -18.01 -33.67
CA ARG A 101 -9.43 -18.74 -33.31
C ARG A 101 -8.33 -17.74 -32.98
N LEU A 102 -7.72 -17.93 -31.82
CA LEU A 102 -6.53 -17.19 -31.40
C LEU A 102 -5.28 -17.92 -31.91
N LYS A 103 -4.42 -17.22 -32.64
CA LYS A 103 -3.09 -17.70 -33.06
C LYS A 103 -2.03 -16.82 -32.41
N GLN A 104 -0.96 -17.43 -31.93
CA GLN A 104 0.23 -16.73 -31.46
C GLN A 104 1.26 -16.75 -32.60
N GLU A 105 1.78 -15.58 -32.98
CA GLU A 105 2.90 -15.48 -33.93
C GLU A 105 4.22 -15.98 -33.35
#